data_AF-A0AA41DT50-F1
#
_entry.id   AF-A0AA41DT50-F1
#
_cell.length_a   1.000
_cell.length_b   1.000
_cell.length_c   1.000
_cell.angle_alpha   90.00
_cell.angle_beta   90.00
_cell.angle_gamma   90.00
#
_symmetry.space_group_name_H-M   'P 1'
#
loop_
_entity.id
_entity.type
_entity.pdbx_description
1 polymer ?
#
loop_
_entity_poly.entity_id
_entity_poly.type
_entity_poly.pdbx_seq_one_letter_code
_entity_poly.pdbx_strand_id
1 'polypeptide(L)'
;MGRVAELAHVSVRTLHHYDEIGLVRPSGRTAAGYRAYSADDVERLREVLGYRRLGFGLREIAELVGDPSADAVAHLRRLRGLLLERRARTDAMVAAIDRELDVRAKGLKVTPEEQLEALGARLYDEIGGAYTTTRRTEPRIAARIWDALGDARTVLNVGAGTGSYEPADREVTAVEPSAVMRKQRPAGAAPCVAAAAERLPFADGSFDVAMAVSTVHHWGDPMAGLREMWRVARRVVVLTFDTDEPGWQDRFWLTRDYLPEFATVLAEFPSLAGMAEAIGARAEPVPVPWDCADGLFEAYWRRPEAYLAEHVRRAASVWTKVGPEVERRAVRSLGDDLGSGRWAERNSDLAGLEAADLGLRLLIA
;
A
#
# COMPACT_ATOMS: atom_id res chain seq x y z
N MET A 1 -34.68 15.46 -23.85
CA MET A 1 -33.55 14.84 -23.13
C MET A 1 -34.09 13.76 -22.20
N GLY A 2 -33.32 12.71 -21.89
CA GLY A 2 -33.79 11.64 -21.00
C GLY A 2 -33.86 12.12 -19.55
N ARG A 3 -35.05 12.08 -18.92
CA ARG A 3 -35.32 12.57 -17.55
C ARG A 3 -34.34 12.04 -16.50
N VAL A 4 -33.88 10.79 -16.63
CA VAL A 4 -32.90 10.16 -15.72
C VAL A 4 -31.52 10.81 -15.84
N ALA A 5 -31.08 11.16 -17.06
CA ALA A 5 -29.80 11.81 -17.29
C ALA A 5 -29.76 13.20 -16.64
N GLU A 6 -30.87 13.93 -16.75
CA GLU A 6 -31.06 15.25 -16.15
C GLU A 6 -31.04 15.19 -14.61
N LEU A 7 -31.82 14.28 -14.00
CA LEU A 7 -31.86 14.10 -12.55
C LEU A 7 -30.53 13.61 -11.97
N ALA A 8 -29.80 12.77 -12.70
CA ALA A 8 -28.51 12.25 -12.30
C ALA A 8 -27.34 13.20 -12.61
N HIS A 9 -27.61 14.34 -13.27
CA HIS A 9 -26.60 15.29 -13.75
C HIS A 9 -25.50 14.64 -14.61
N VAL A 10 -25.88 13.73 -15.50
CA VAL A 10 -24.97 13.07 -16.44
C VAL A 10 -25.45 13.23 -17.87
N SER A 11 -24.53 13.09 -18.84
CA SER A 11 -24.91 13.11 -20.24
C SER A 11 -25.67 11.85 -20.64
N VAL A 12 -26.57 11.93 -21.62
CA VAL A 12 -27.22 10.74 -22.21
C VAL A 12 -26.17 9.75 -22.74
N ARG A 13 -25.05 10.25 -23.28
CA ARG A 13 -23.91 9.44 -23.73
C ARG A 13 -23.29 8.64 -22.58
N THR A 14 -23.22 9.21 -21.38
CA THR A 14 -22.71 8.52 -20.18
C THR A 14 -23.62 7.35 -19.79
N LEU A 15 -24.94 7.54 -19.83
CA LEU A 15 -25.89 6.45 -19.56
C LEU A 15 -25.83 5.35 -20.63
N HIS A 16 -25.61 5.72 -21.90
CA HIS A 16 -25.41 4.73 -22.97
C HIS A 16 -24.12 3.94 -22.76
N HIS A 17 -23.04 4.62 -22.41
CA HIS A 17 -21.77 3.98 -22.10
C HIS A 17 -21.89 3.01 -20.91
N TYR A 18 -22.61 3.39 -19.85
CA TYR A 18 -22.85 2.50 -18.70
C TYR A 18 -23.69 1.27 -19.06
N ASP A 19 -24.65 1.43 -19.97
CA ASP A 19 -25.42 0.31 -20.50
C ASP A 19 -24.54 -0.64 -21.34
N GLU A 20 -23.75 -0.08 -22.25
CA GLU A 20 -22.82 -0.82 -23.13
C GLU A 20 -21.81 -1.68 -22.34
N ILE A 21 -21.25 -1.14 -21.27
CA ILE A 21 -20.30 -1.86 -20.40
C ILE A 21 -20.99 -2.71 -19.33
N GLY A 22 -22.33 -2.72 -19.29
CA GLY A 22 -23.14 -3.48 -18.33
C GLY A 22 -23.12 -2.96 -16.89
N LEU A 23 -22.65 -1.74 -16.67
CA LEU A 23 -22.56 -1.13 -15.35
C LEU A 23 -23.92 -0.66 -14.83
N VAL A 24 -24.74 -0.03 -15.69
CA VAL A 24 -26.13 0.36 -15.40
C VAL A 24 -26.97 0.07 -16.63
N ARG A 25 -27.79 -0.98 -16.58
CA ARG A 25 -28.65 -1.39 -17.70
C ARG A 25 -30.08 -0.91 -17.47
N PRO A 26 -30.75 -0.36 -18.49
CA PRO A 26 -32.17 -0.05 -18.38
C PRO A 26 -32.97 -1.36 -18.32
N SER A 27 -33.88 -1.45 -17.34
CA SER A 27 -34.80 -2.56 -17.16
C SER A 27 -35.77 -2.75 -18.33
N GLY A 28 -35.97 -1.74 -19.17
CA GLY A 28 -36.81 -1.88 -20.34
C GLY A 28 -36.71 -0.75 -21.36
N ARG A 29 -37.68 -0.72 -22.27
CA ARG A 29 -37.86 0.34 -23.25
C ARG A 29 -39.32 0.81 -23.27
N THR A 30 -39.52 2.09 -23.49
CA THR A 30 -40.84 2.68 -23.72
C THR A 30 -41.43 2.22 -25.05
N ALA A 31 -42.73 2.40 -25.27
CA ALA A 31 -43.40 2.09 -26.54
C ALA A 31 -42.79 2.82 -27.75
N ALA A 32 -42.15 3.97 -27.53
CA ALA A 32 -41.44 4.75 -28.55
C ALA A 32 -39.95 4.34 -28.72
N GLY A 33 -39.49 3.28 -28.06
CA GLY A 33 -38.14 2.72 -28.22
C GLY A 33 -37.05 3.32 -27.30
N TYR A 34 -37.37 4.34 -26.50
CA TYR A 34 -36.42 4.94 -25.54
C TYR A 34 -36.13 4.02 -24.36
N ARG A 35 -34.90 4.06 -23.83
CA ARG A 35 -34.50 3.36 -22.60
C ARG A 35 -35.36 3.79 -21.41
N ALA A 36 -35.88 2.82 -20.67
CA ALA A 36 -36.66 3.03 -19.46
C ALA A 36 -35.91 2.41 -18.27
N TYR A 37 -35.68 3.22 -17.24
CA TYR A 37 -34.97 2.83 -16.03
C TYR A 37 -35.98 2.63 -14.90
N SER A 38 -35.91 1.49 -14.22
CA SER A 38 -36.69 1.17 -13.02
C SER A 38 -36.13 1.91 -11.79
N ALA A 39 -36.81 1.79 -10.64
CA ALA A 39 -36.29 2.32 -9.38
C ALA A 39 -34.94 1.70 -9.02
N ASP A 40 -34.78 0.38 -9.22
CA ASP A 40 -33.56 -0.35 -8.92
C ASP A 40 -32.41 0.08 -9.84
N ASP A 41 -32.68 0.33 -11.13
CA ASP A 41 -31.66 0.84 -12.05
C ASP A 41 -31.17 2.24 -11.62
N VAL A 42 -32.08 3.07 -11.10
CA VAL A 42 -31.76 4.41 -10.60
C VAL A 42 -30.97 4.34 -9.30
N GLU A 43 -31.28 3.38 -8.42
CA GLU A 43 -30.50 3.13 -7.20
C GLU A 43 -29.08 2.68 -7.54
N ARG A 44 -28.93 1.72 -8.46
CA ARG A 44 -27.63 1.30 -8.98
C ARG A 44 -26.87 2.46 -9.61
N LEU A 45 -27.54 3.30 -10.40
CA LEU A 45 -26.94 4.50 -10.98
C LEU A 45 -26.45 5.47 -9.90
N ARG A 46 -27.23 5.67 -8.83
CA ARG A 46 -26.85 6.54 -7.70
C ARG A 46 -25.57 6.04 -7.02
N GLU A 47 -25.46 4.74 -6.78
CA GLU A 47 -24.26 4.11 -6.20
C GLU A 47 -23.03 4.29 -7.10
N VAL A 48 -23.18 3.97 -8.38
CA VAL A 48 -22.14 4.16 -9.40
C VAL A 48 -21.64 5.61 -9.40
N LEU A 49 -22.55 6.59 -9.36
CA LEU A 49 -22.17 8.00 -9.34
C LEU A 49 -21.58 8.46 -8.00
N GLY A 50 -21.94 7.80 -6.89
CA GLY A 50 -21.31 7.99 -5.58
C GLY A 50 -19.82 7.64 -5.65
N TYR A 51 -19.50 6.43 -6.11
CA TYR A 51 -18.12 5.99 -6.26
C TYR A 51 -17.35 6.77 -7.32
N ARG A 52 -17.97 7.12 -8.47
CA ARG A 52 -17.31 7.96 -9.49
C ARG A 52 -16.89 9.32 -8.95
N ARG A 53 -17.72 9.95 -8.11
CA ARG A 53 -17.40 11.25 -7.48
C ARG A 53 -16.26 11.14 -6.46
N LEU A 54 -16.04 9.96 -5.90
CA LEU A 54 -14.91 9.68 -5.02
C LEU A 54 -13.61 9.38 -5.79
N GLY A 55 -13.68 9.21 -7.11
CA GLY A 55 -12.52 9.01 -7.98
C GLY A 55 -12.37 7.60 -8.56
N PHE A 56 -13.25 6.66 -8.18
CA PHE A 56 -13.13 5.25 -8.58
C PHE A 56 -13.27 5.03 -10.09
N GLY A 57 -12.58 4.00 -10.59
CA GLY A 57 -12.66 3.56 -11.99
C GLY A 57 -13.92 2.74 -12.27
N LEU A 58 -14.42 2.74 -13.52
CA LEU A 58 -15.68 2.07 -13.87
C LEU A 58 -15.67 0.54 -13.64
N ARG A 59 -14.50 -0.11 -13.73
CA ARG A 59 -14.33 -1.54 -13.43
C ARG A 59 -14.46 -1.84 -11.93
N GLU A 60 -13.75 -1.10 -11.07
CA GLU A 60 -13.88 -1.22 -9.61
C GLU A 60 -15.32 -0.99 -9.16
N ILE A 61 -16.00 -0.01 -9.75
CA ILE A 61 -17.39 0.27 -9.40
C ILE A 61 -18.29 -0.90 -9.80
N ALA A 62 -18.01 -1.57 -10.91
CA ALA A 62 -18.77 -2.76 -11.31
C ALA A 62 -18.64 -3.90 -10.28
N GLU A 63 -17.44 -4.10 -9.73
CA GLU A 63 -17.18 -5.09 -8.68
C GLU A 63 -17.85 -4.69 -7.36
N LEU A 64 -17.70 -3.42 -6.96
CA LEU A 64 -18.25 -2.90 -5.71
C LEU A 64 -19.77 -2.91 -5.68
N VAL A 65 -20.42 -2.57 -6.80
CA VAL A 65 -21.90 -2.52 -6.93
C VAL A 65 -22.46 -3.87 -7.44
N GLY A 66 -21.60 -4.83 -7.74
CA GLY A 66 -21.95 -6.17 -8.20
C GLY A 66 -22.11 -7.21 -7.09
N ASP A 67 -21.71 -6.88 -5.85
CA ASP A 67 -21.76 -7.77 -4.70
C ASP A 67 -23.21 -8.03 -4.25
N PRO A 68 -23.76 -9.26 -4.42
CA PRO A 68 -25.13 -9.57 -4.05
C PRO A 68 -25.36 -9.61 -2.52
N SER A 69 -24.30 -9.60 -1.72
CA SER A 69 -24.34 -9.68 -0.25
C SER A 69 -24.35 -8.31 0.44
N ALA A 70 -24.07 -7.24 -0.31
CA ALA A 70 -24.08 -5.88 0.19
C ALA A 70 -25.46 -5.25 0.02
N ASP A 71 -26.15 -4.92 1.11
CA ASP A 71 -27.35 -4.10 1.04
C ASP A 71 -27.00 -2.62 0.81
N ALA A 72 -27.99 -1.82 0.39
CA ALA A 72 -27.82 -0.38 0.13
C ALA A 72 -27.23 0.38 1.35
N VAL A 73 -27.51 -0.09 2.57
CA VAL A 73 -26.99 0.51 3.81
C VAL A 73 -25.49 0.22 3.97
N ALA A 74 -25.03 -0.98 3.63
CA ALA A 74 -23.62 -1.36 3.62
C ALA A 74 -22.81 -0.53 2.61
N HIS A 75 -23.35 -0.27 1.41
CA HIS A 75 -22.72 0.65 0.44
C HIS A 75 -22.60 2.07 0.99
N LEU A 76 -23.67 2.61 1.58
CA LEU A 76 -23.66 3.95 2.17
C LEU A 76 -22.67 4.05 3.35
N ARG A 77 -22.56 3.02 4.20
CA ARG A 77 -21.56 2.95 5.27
C ARG A 77 -20.14 2.95 4.72
N ARG A 78 -19.88 2.18 3.65
CA ARG A 78 -18.58 2.12 2.97
C ARG A 78 -18.21 3.48 2.35
N LEU A 79 -19.13 4.11 1.61
CA LEU A 79 -18.96 5.46 1.05
C LEU A 79 -18.68 6.49 2.15
N ARG A 80 -19.42 6.42 3.27
CA ARG A 80 -19.21 7.28 4.43
C ARG A 80 -17.82 7.06 5.05
N GLY A 81 -17.35 5.83 5.16
CA GLY A 81 -16.01 5.50 5.63
C GLY A 81 -14.93 6.17 4.79
N LEU A 82 -14.98 5.97 3.47
CA LEU A 82 -14.04 6.56 2.51
C LEU A 82 -14.04 8.11 2.56
N LEU A 83 -15.23 8.72 2.72
CA LEU A 83 -15.36 10.17 2.87
C LEU A 83 -14.77 10.68 4.19
N LEU A 84 -14.96 9.94 5.28
CA LEU A 84 -14.37 10.29 6.58
C LEU A 84 -12.85 10.17 6.54
N GLU A 85 -12.29 9.16 5.88
CA GLU A 85 -10.84 9.03 5.66
C GLU A 85 -10.30 10.20 4.83
N ARG A 86 -10.96 10.54 3.72
CA ARG A 86 -10.57 11.69 2.91
C ARG A 86 -10.64 13.00 3.69
N ARG A 87 -11.70 13.19 4.49
CA ARG A 87 -11.84 14.34 5.37
C ARG A 87 -10.72 14.37 6.42
N ALA A 88 -10.44 13.26 7.09
CA ALA A 88 -9.37 13.18 8.07
C ALA A 88 -8.01 13.53 7.46
N ARG A 89 -7.74 13.09 6.22
CA ARG A 89 -6.54 13.46 5.46
C ARG A 89 -6.49 14.96 5.18
N THR A 90 -7.61 15.55 4.72
CA THR A 90 -7.71 17.00 4.50
C THR A 90 -7.53 17.81 5.78
N ASP A 91 -8.21 17.43 6.87
CA ASP A 91 -8.11 18.08 8.17
C ASP A 91 -6.66 17.99 8.71
N ALA A 92 -5.97 16.87 8.50
CA ALA A 92 -4.56 16.72 8.86
C ALA A 92 -3.64 17.64 8.05
N MET A 93 -3.87 17.78 6.73
CA MET A 93 -3.11 18.72 5.89
C MET A 93 -3.33 20.17 6.33
N VAL A 94 -4.56 20.56 6.62
CA VAL A 94 -4.89 21.90 7.13
C VAL A 94 -4.18 22.13 8.46
N ALA A 95 -4.29 21.22 9.42
CA ALA A 95 -3.61 21.35 10.71
C ALA A 95 -2.08 21.35 10.61
N ALA A 96 -1.50 20.74 9.57
CA ALA A 96 -0.07 20.77 9.29
C ALA A 96 0.37 22.14 8.74
N ILE A 97 -0.42 22.71 7.83
CA ILE A 97 -0.22 24.06 7.30
C ILE A 97 -0.37 25.10 8.42
N ASP A 98 -1.41 24.99 9.24
CA ASP A 98 -1.66 25.92 10.35
C ASP A 98 -0.50 25.95 11.34
N ARG A 99 0.07 24.79 11.68
CA ARG A 99 1.24 24.71 12.57
C ARG A 99 2.50 25.30 11.95
N GLU A 100 2.74 25.09 10.66
CA GLU A 100 3.86 25.70 9.94
C GLU A 100 3.72 27.23 9.88
N LEU A 101 2.51 27.72 9.61
CA LEU A 101 2.19 29.14 9.67
C LEU A 101 2.45 29.71 11.06
N ASP A 102 2.05 28.99 12.11
CA ASP A 102 2.27 29.38 13.52
C ASP A 102 3.76 29.46 13.90
N VAL A 103 4.55 28.47 13.47
CA VAL A 103 6.01 28.42 13.70
C VAL A 103 6.69 29.59 13.01
N ARG A 104 6.36 29.82 11.73
CA ARG A 104 6.90 30.96 10.96
C ARG A 104 6.48 32.30 11.54
N ALA A 105 5.24 32.42 12.00
CA ALA A 105 4.73 33.64 12.64
C ALA A 105 5.45 33.95 13.97
N LYS A 106 5.89 32.93 14.71
CA LYS A 106 6.63 33.08 15.98
C LYS A 106 8.13 33.31 15.81
N GLY A 107 8.65 33.33 14.58
CA GLY A 107 10.07 33.57 14.29
C GLY A 107 11.01 32.47 14.79
N LEU A 108 10.47 31.29 15.12
CA LEU A 108 11.26 30.15 15.58
C LEU A 108 12.03 29.56 14.39
N LYS A 109 13.37 29.55 14.49
CA LYS A 109 14.23 28.83 13.55
C LYS A 109 14.15 27.34 13.88
N VAL A 110 13.31 26.61 13.17
CA VAL A 110 13.37 25.14 13.13
C VAL A 110 14.53 24.76 12.24
N THR A 111 15.34 23.78 12.64
CA THR A 111 16.48 23.38 11.83
C THR A 111 15.99 22.61 10.59
N PRO A 112 16.75 22.60 9.47
CA PRO A 112 16.40 21.83 8.28
C PRO A 112 16.14 20.34 8.56
N GLU A 113 16.83 19.75 9.55
CA GLU A 113 16.70 18.36 9.96
C GLU A 113 15.37 18.09 10.67
N GLU A 114 14.98 18.95 11.62
CA GLU A 114 13.68 18.87 12.31
C GLU A 114 12.51 19.11 11.35
N GLN A 115 12.72 19.96 10.34
CA GLN A 115 11.75 20.17 9.25
C GLN A 115 11.60 18.90 8.39
N LEU A 116 12.70 18.25 8.02
CA LEU A 116 12.68 17.00 7.25
C LEU A 116 12.07 15.84 8.03
N GLU A 117 12.38 15.71 9.32
CA GLU A 117 11.86 14.66 10.19
C GLU A 117 10.34 14.82 10.40
N ALA A 118 9.87 16.05 10.64
CA ALA A 118 8.45 16.33 10.73
C ALA A 118 7.71 16.13 9.39
N LEU A 119 8.35 16.43 8.26
CA LEU A 119 7.78 16.19 6.92
C LEU A 119 7.75 14.69 6.58
N GLY A 120 8.81 13.96 6.92
CA GLY A 120 8.94 12.51 6.72
C GLY A 120 7.92 11.71 7.54
N ALA A 121 7.74 12.05 8.81
CA ALA A 121 6.70 11.45 9.66
C ALA A 121 5.28 11.72 9.13
N ARG A 122 5.03 12.92 8.56
CA ARG A 122 3.73 13.26 7.94
C ARG A 122 3.49 12.52 6.65
N LEU A 123 4.52 12.37 5.80
CA LEU A 123 4.44 11.59 4.57
C LEU A 123 4.21 10.09 4.89
N TYR A 124 4.84 9.59 5.94
CA TYR A 124 4.64 8.23 6.42
C TYR A 124 3.20 7.99 6.94
N ASP A 125 2.66 8.92 7.74
CA ASP A 125 1.26 8.89 8.17
C ASP A 125 0.27 8.97 6.99
N GLU A 126 0.60 9.76 5.96
CA GLU A 126 -0.22 9.92 4.74
C GLU A 126 -0.28 8.65 3.89
N ILE A 127 0.87 7.99 3.68
CA ILE A 127 0.94 6.70 2.97
C ILE A 127 0.28 5.61 3.83
N GLY A 128 0.44 5.68 5.16
CA GLY A 128 -0.03 4.69 6.11
C GLY A 128 -1.53 4.42 6.08
N GLY A 129 -2.32 5.45 5.78
CA GLY A 129 -3.78 5.38 5.79
C GLY A 129 -4.40 4.39 4.79
N ALA A 130 -3.71 4.06 3.70
CA ALA A 130 -4.23 3.18 2.64
C ALA A 130 -3.75 1.72 2.76
N TYR A 131 -2.73 1.44 3.58
CA TYR A 131 -2.13 0.10 3.65
C TYR A 131 -3.12 -0.97 4.13
N THR A 132 -4.07 -0.65 5.01
CA THR A 132 -5.05 -1.64 5.52
C THR A 132 -5.98 -2.22 4.45
N THR A 133 -6.11 -1.58 3.29
CA THR A 133 -7.02 -2.02 2.24
C THR A 133 -6.44 -3.16 1.39
N THR A 134 -5.11 -3.29 1.35
CA THR A 134 -4.40 -4.13 0.37
C THR A 134 -3.19 -4.86 0.95
N ARG A 135 -2.52 -4.30 1.96
CA ARG A 135 -1.45 -4.99 2.71
C ARG A 135 -2.10 -5.98 3.68
N ARG A 136 -1.65 -7.23 3.62
CA ARG A 136 -2.04 -8.31 4.53
C ARG A 136 -0.91 -9.33 4.60
N THR A 137 -0.89 -10.14 5.65
CA THR A 137 0.08 -11.24 5.76
C THR A 137 -0.03 -12.18 4.55
N GLU A 138 1.06 -12.39 3.82
CA GLU A 138 1.18 -13.46 2.83
C GLU A 138 1.71 -14.73 3.50
N PRO A 139 0.91 -15.82 3.59
CA PRO A 139 1.30 -17.04 4.30
C PRO A 139 2.67 -17.63 3.93
N ARG A 140 3.06 -17.65 2.66
CA ARG A 140 4.34 -18.24 2.23
C ARG A 140 5.53 -17.38 2.63
N ILE A 141 5.40 -16.06 2.57
CA ILE A 141 6.43 -15.12 3.05
C ILE A 141 6.47 -15.17 4.58
N ALA A 142 5.32 -15.17 5.24
CA ALA A 142 5.21 -15.26 6.70
C ALA A 142 5.84 -16.55 7.24
N ALA A 143 5.60 -17.69 6.60
CA ALA A 143 6.21 -18.96 6.98
C ALA A 143 7.74 -18.89 6.98
N ARG A 144 8.35 -18.22 5.99
CA ARG A 144 9.81 -18.03 5.93
C ARG A 144 10.32 -17.11 7.03
N ILE A 145 9.61 -16.03 7.31
CA ILE A 145 9.95 -15.13 8.42
C ILE A 145 9.87 -15.91 9.74
N TRP A 146 8.77 -16.63 9.98
CA TRP A 146 8.52 -17.36 11.23
C TRP A 146 9.46 -18.55 11.43
N ASP A 147 9.87 -19.23 10.36
CA ASP A 147 10.92 -20.25 10.42
C ASP A 147 12.26 -19.63 10.87
N ALA A 148 12.60 -18.45 10.34
CA ALA A 148 13.80 -17.72 10.74
C ALA A 148 13.75 -17.20 12.19
N LEU A 149 12.56 -17.00 12.78
CA LEU A 149 12.42 -16.70 14.21
C LEU A 149 12.82 -17.90 15.10
N GLY A 150 12.80 -19.12 14.55
CA GLY A 150 13.17 -20.35 15.24
C GLY A 150 12.33 -20.60 16.50
N ASP A 151 13.01 -20.98 17.58
CA ASP A 151 12.45 -21.33 18.89
C ASP A 151 12.14 -20.12 19.80
N ALA A 152 12.22 -18.89 19.28
CA ALA A 152 11.94 -17.68 20.04
C ALA A 152 10.54 -17.69 20.65
N ARG A 153 10.44 -17.34 21.93
CA ARG A 153 9.16 -17.17 22.64
C ARG A 153 8.71 -15.72 22.61
N THR A 154 9.64 -14.80 22.84
CA THR A 154 9.41 -13.36 22.86
C THR A 154 9.93 -12.70 21.57
N VAL A 155 9.06 -11.97 20.89
CA VAL A 155 9.34 -11.34 19.59
C VAL A 155 9.09 -9.84 19.68
N LEU A 156 10.09 -9.03 19.34
CA LEU A 156 9.91 -7.61 19.13
C LEU A 156 9.69 -7.32 17.64
N ASN A 157 8.50 -6.85 17.24
CA ASN A 157 8.23 -6.43 15.86
C ASN A 157 8.43 -4.91 15.72
N VAL A 158 9.54 -4.47 15.11
CA VAL A 158 9.91 -3.06 14.97
C VAL A 158 9.46 -2.51 13.63
N GLY A 159 8.78 -1.36 13.64
CA GLY A 159 8.09 -0.84 12.46
C GLY A 159 6.90 -1.71 12.07
N ALA A 160 6.12 -2.12 13.08
CA ALA A 160 5.07 -3.12 12.95
C ALA A 160 3.88 -2.66 12.08
N GLY A 161 3.74 -1.34 11.86
CA GLY A 161 2.60 -0.75 11.18
C GLY A 161 1.28 -1.23 11.75
N THR A 162 0.43 -1.78 10.88
CA THR A 162 -0.90 -2.28 11.23
C THR A 162 -0.90 -3.70 11.82
N GLY A 163 0.27 -4.34 11.96
CA GLY A 163 0.44 -5.65 12.61
C GLY A 163 0.44 -6.85 11.65
N SER A 164 0.70 -6.64 10.37
CA SER A 164 0.92 -7.76 9.43
C SER A 164 2.17 -8.55 9.84
N TYR A 165 2.17 -9.85 9.50
CA TYR A 165 3.26 -10.80 9.79
C TYR A 165 3.55 -11.11 11.27
N GLU A 166 2.77 -10.60 12.22
CA GLU A 166 2.91 -10.96 13.64
C GLU A 166 2.57 -12.46 13.84
N PRO A 167 3.49 -13.27 14.39
CA PRO A 167 3.22 -14.68 14.68
C PRO A 167 2.19 -14.80 15.82
N ALA A 168 1.15 -15.60 15.60
CA ALA A 168 0.06 -15.77 16.58
C ALA A 168 0.41 -16.74 17.73
N ASP A 169 1.49 -17.52 17.58
CA ASP A 169 1.93 -18.56 18.51
C ASP A 169 3.06 -18.11 19.45
N ARG A 170 3.40 -16.81 19.46
CA ARG A 170 4.50 -16.22 20.23
C ARG A 170 4.06 -14.96 20.98
N GLU A 171 4.82 -14.59 21.99
CA GLU A 171 4.63 -13.34 22.74
C GLU A 171 5.23 -12.17 21.96
N VAL A 172 4.40 -11.53 21.14
CA VAL A 172 4.82 -10.39 20.33
C VAL A 172 4.63 -9.08 21.08
N THR A 173 5.65 -8.21 21.04
CA THR A 173 5.54 -6.79 21.34
C THR A 173 5.81 -6.01 20.07
N ALA A 174 4.90 -5.13 19.67
CA ALA A 174 5.06 -4.29 18.49
C ALA A 174 5.62 -2.91 18.85
N VAL A 175 6.41 -2.32 17.95
CA VAL A 175 6.88 -0.94 18.01
C VAL A 175 6.47 -0.25 16.71
N GLU A 176 5.73 0.85 16.83
CA GLU A 176 5.26 1.63 15.69
C GLU A 176 5.17 3.12 16.07
N PRO A 177 5.93 4.03 15.43
CA PRO A 177 5.87 5.46 15.73
C PRO A 177 4.56 6.14 15.28
N SER A 178 3.92 5.67 14.20
CA SER A 178 2.68 6.25 13.66
C SER A 178 1.47 6.00 14.56
N ALA A 179 0.90 7.08 15.09
CA ALA A 179 -0.35 6.99 15.84
C ALA A 179 -1.54 6.54 14.96
N VAL A 180 -1.47 6.79 13.64
CA VAL A 180 -2.49 6.37 12.67
C VAL A 180 -2.46 4.86 12.51
N MET A 181 -1.29 4.28 12.21
CA MET A 181 -1.15 2.83 12.03
C MET A 181 -1.46 2.07 13.32
N ARG A 182 -1.01 2.57 14.49
CA ARG A 182 -1.35 1.96 15.78
C ARG A 182 -2.85 1.85 16.02
N LYS A 183 -3.63 2.87 15.64
CA LYS A 183 -5.10 2.87 15.78
C LYS A 183 -5.79 1.91 14.80
N GLN A 184 -5.13 1.57 13.70
CA GLN A 184 -5.64 0.65 12.67
C GLN A 184 -5.36 -0.82 12.98
N ARG A 185 -4.55 -1.11 14.01
CA ARG A 185 -4.26 -2.49 14.43
C ARG A 185 -5.55 -3.20 14.85
N PRO A 186 -5.79 -4.44 14.38
CA PRO A 186 -7.03 -5.16 14.69
C PRO A 186 -7.12 -5.50 16.18
N ALA A 187 -8.35 -5.75 16.65
CA ALA A 187 -8.56 -6.29 17.98
C ALA A 187 -7.84 -7.64 18.13
N GLY A 188 -7.04 -7.79 19.19
CA GLY A 188 -6.22 -8.98 19.41
C GLY A 188 -4.82 -8.93 18.78
N ALA A 189 -4.45 -7.84 18.08
CA ALA A 189 -3.07 -7.61 17.67
C ALA A 189 -2.14 -7.45 18.89
N ALA A 190 -0.84 -7.65 18.68
CA ALA A 190 0.15 -7.51 19.72
C ALA A 190 0.10 -6.12 20.41
N PRO A 191 0.39 -6.02 21.72
CA PRO A 191 0.59 -4.74 22.39
C PRO A 191 1.60 -3.89 21.61
N CYS A 192 1.27 -2.61 21.40
CA CYS A 192 2.06 -1.75 20.53
C CYS A 192 2.58 -0.51 21.27
N VAL A 193 3.90 -0.36 21.29
CA VAL A 193 4.62 0.74 21.91
C VAL A 193 4.91 1.82 20.88
N ALA A 194 4.68 3.08 21.25
CA ALA A 194 5.02 4.24 20.44
C ALA A 194 6.50 4.57 20.62
N ALA A 195 7.35 4.12 19.70
CA ALA A 195 8.77 4.46 19.68
C ALA A 195 9.31 4.40 18.24
N ALA A 196 10.43 5.08 18.01
CA ALA A 196 11.19 4.97 16.78
C ALA A 196 12.19 3.80 16.88
N ALA A 197 12.60 3.24 15.75
CA ALA A 197 13.49 2.07 15.71
C ALA A 197 14.87 2.37 16.34
N GLU A 198 15.32 3.62 16.24
CA GLU A 198 16.63 4.11 16.68
C GLU A 198 16.73 4.34 18.19
N ARG A 199 15.61 4.25 18.92
CA ARG A 199 15.56 4.42 20.38
C ARG A 199 14.48 3.53 20.98
N LEU A 200 14.79 2.25 21.14
CA LEU A 200 13.84 1.27 21.66
C LEU A 200 13.77 1.36 23.19
N PRO A 201 12.58 1.54 23.81
CA PRO A 201 12.42 1.76 25.25
C PRO A 201 12.48 0.46 26.06
N PHE A 202 13.42 -0.43 25.71
CA PHE A 202 13.60 -1.74 26.33
C PHE A 202 15.05 -1.91 26.78
N ALA A 203 15.25 -2.70 27.84
CA ALA A 203 16.57 -3.05 28.32
C ALA A 203 17.28 -4.00 27.35
N ASP A 204 18.60 -4.09 27.46
CA ASP A 204 19.43 -4.97 26.64
C ASP A 204 18.99 -6.43 26.80
N GLY A 205 18.91 -7.16 25.68
CA GLY A 205 18.57 -8.58 25.66
C GLY A 205 17.19 -8.94 26.25
N SER A 206 16.23 -8.03 26.21
CA SER A 206 14.86 -8.24 26.72
C SER A 206 14.02 -9.21 25.87
N PHE A 207 14.41 -9.45 24.62
CA PHE A 207 13.67 -10.32 23.68
C PHE A 207 14.55 -11.44 23.13
N ASP A 208 13.95 -12.57 22.78
CA ASP A 208 14.65 -13.67 22.13
C ASP A 208 15.04 -13.32 20.70
N VAL A 209 14.15 -12.61 19.98
CA VAL A 209 14.35 -12.16 18.60
C VAL A 209 13.65 -10.82 18.35
N ALA A 210 14.28 -9.98 17.54
CA ALA A 210 13.63 -8.80 16.95
C ALA A 210 13.41 -9.04 15.46
N MET A 211 12.25 -8.61 14.95
CA MET A 211 11.91 -8.68 13.54
C MET A 211 11.51 -7.32 12.98
N ALA A 212 11.75 -7.10 11.70
CA ALA A 212 11.28 -5.93 10.97
C ALA A 212 10.86 -6.36 9.56
N VAL A 213 9.68 -5.95 9.10
CA VAL A 213 9.10 -6.43 7.84
C VAL A 213 8.79 -5.27 6.91
N SER A 214 9.56 -5.13 5.83
CA SER A 214 9.39 -4.10 4.80
C SER A 214 9.26 -2.68 5.36
N THR A 215 10.00 -2.36 6.42
CA THR A 215 9.92 -1.06 7.13
C THR A 215 11.25 -0.32 7.24
N VAL A 216 12.38 -0.98 7.10
CA VAL A 216 13.71 -0.39 7.42
C VAL A 216 14.03 0.84 6.56
N HIS A 217 13.56 0.87 5.31
CA HIS A 217 13.69 2.03 4.40
C HIS A 217 12.83 3.25 4.78
N HIS A 218 12.02 3.15 5.84
CA HIS A 218 11.26 4.25 6.41
C HIS A 218 11.88 4.86 7.66
N TRP A 219 12.95 4.27 8.20
CA TRP A 219 13.61 4.76 9.40
C TRP A 219 14.49 5.96 9.09
N GLY A 220 14.67 6.85 10.08
CA GLY A 220 15.51 8.03 9.93
C GLY A 220 17.00 7.65 9.86
N ASP A 221 17.42 6.71 10.69
CA ASP A 221 18.73 6.05 10.60
C ASP A 221 18.55 4.52 10.62
N PRO A 222 18.46 3.89 9.43
CA PRO A 222 18.32 2.44 9.30
C PRO A 222 19.39 1.64 10.07
N MET A 223 20.64 2.11 10.07
CA MET A 223 21.75 1.39 10.70
C MET A 223 21.69 1.50 12.22
N ALA A 224 21.33 2.67 12.76
CA ALA A 224 21.10 2.83 14.18
C ALA A 224 19.92 1.98 14.66
N GLY A 225 18.82 1.95 13.90
CA GLY A 225 17.66 1.11 14.22
C GLY A 225 17.99 -0.38 14.25
N LEU A 226 18.78 -0.87 13.28
CA LEU A 226 19.24 -2.26 13.26
C LEU A 226 20.15 -2.59 14.46
N ARG A 227 21.04 -1.68 14.85
CA ARG A 227 21.87 -1.85 16.06
C ARG A 227 21.03 -1.85 17.34
N GLU A 228 19.98 -1.04 17.40
CA GLU A 228 19.04 -1.05 18.54
C GLU A 228 18.26 -2.36 18.62
N MET A 229 17.81 -2.92 17.49
CA MET A 229 17.22 -4.26 17.46
C MET A 229 18.19 -5.31 18.01
N TRP A 230 19.46 -5.23 17.61
CA TRP A 230 20.52 -6.11 18.10
C TRP A 230 20.84 -5.91 19.60
N ARG A 231 20.68 -4.68 20.11
CA ARG A 231 20.87 -4.39 21.55
C ARG A 231 19.78 -5.07 22.39
N VAL A 232 18.52 -4.99 21.96
CA VAL A 232 17.38 -5.48 22.74
C VAL A 232 17.06 -6.96 22.53
N ALA A 233 17.61 -7.60 21.48
CA ALA A 233 17.35 -8.99 21.15
C ALA A 233 18.61 -9.78 20.78
N ARG A 234 18.56 -11.11 20.94
CA ARG A 234 19.70 -12.00 20.66
C ARG A 234 19.85 -12.41 19.20
N ARG A 235 18.78 -12.27 18.42
CA ARG A 235 18.70 -12.58 16.99
C ARG A 235 17.90 -11.50 16.31
N VAL A 236 18.21 -11.24 15.03
CA VAL A 236 17.50 -10.24 14.23
C VAL A 236 17.09 -10.83 12.89
N VAL A 237 15.81 -10.67 12.54
CA VAL A 237 15.23 -11.14 11.27
C VAL A 237 14.60 -9.96 10.53
N VAL A 238 15.09 -9.64 9.33
CA VAL A 238 14.59 -8.48 8.58
C VAL A 238 14.17 -8.88 7.18
N LEU A 239 12.90 -8.70 6.85
CA LEU A 239 12.44 -8.75 5.46
C LEU A 239 12.63 -7.37 4.82
N THR A 240 13.46 -7.29 3.79
CA THR A 240 13.82 -6.04 3.11
C THR A 240 14.04 -6.27 1.61
N PHE A 241 14.45 -5.24 0.89
CA PHE A 241 14.71 -5.29 -0.54
C PHE A 241 16.21 -5.19 -0.82
N ASP A 242 16.65 -5.86 -1.88
CA ASP A 242 17.98 -5.77 -2.42
C ASP A 242 18.09 -4.51 -3.30
N THR A 243 18.92 -3.57 -2.85
CA THR A 243 19.21 -2.32 -3.56
C THR A 243 20.57 -2.34 -4.26
N ASP A 244 21.40 -3.34 -3.97
CA ASP A 244 22.83 -3.31 -4.29
C ASP A 244 23.15 -4.12 -5.55
N GLU A 245 22.37 -5.17 -5.80
CA GLU A 245 22.66 -6.09 -6.89
C GLU A 245 22.48 -5.39 -8.27
N PRO A 246 23.50 -5.41 -9.14
CA PRO A 246 23.42 -4.78 -10.45
C PRO A 246 22.26 -5.32 -11.29
N GLY A 247 21.58 -4.43 -12.03
CA GLY A 247 20.45 -4.83 -12.87
C GLY A 247 19.16 -5.12 -12.11
N TRP A 248 19.08 -4.76 -10.82
CA TRP A 248 17.85 -4.90 -10.02
C TRP A 248 16.64 -4.27 -10.73
N GLN A 249 16.82 -3.19 -11.50
CA GLN A 249 15.75 -2.52 -12.23
C GLN A 249 15.09 -3.40 -13.30
N ASP A 250 15.82 -4.41 -13.78
CA ASP A 250 15.36 -5.33 -14.82
C ASP A 250 14.56 -6.52 -14.27
N ARG A 251 14.59 -6.75 -12.95
CA ARG A 251 13.88 -7.88 -12.31
C ARG A 251 12.37 -7.74 -12.32
N PHE A 252 11.90 -6.51 -12.30
CA PHE A 252 10.48 -6.23 -12.28
C PHE A 252 10.12 -5.36 -13.48
N TRP A 253 9.27 -5.90 -14.37
CA TRP A 253 8.84 -5.23 -15.58
C TRP A 253 8.25 -3.83 -15.32
N LEU A 254 7.66 -3.60 -14.14
CA LEU A 254 7.08 -2.30 -13.80
C LEU A 254 8.17 -1.23 -13.67
N THR A 255 9.27 -1.56 -13.01
CA THR A 255 10.42 -0.65 -12.81
C THR A 255 11.24 -0.54 -14.09
N ARG A 256 11.43 -1.66 -14.79
CA ARG A 256 12.15 -1.72 -16.07
C ARG A 256 11.50 -0.86 -17.15
N ASP A 257 10.18 -1.03 -17.36
CA ASP A 257 9.51 -0.51 -18.56
C ASP A 257 8.75 0.79 -18.31
N TYR A 258 8.27 1.04 -17.08
CA TYR A 258 7.30 2.10 -16.81
C TYR A 258 7.74 3.12 -15.74
N LEU A 259 8.65 2.73 -14.84
CA LEU A 259 9.12 3.56 -13.71
C LEU A 259 10.65 3.63 -13.64
N PRO A 260 11.35 4.21 -14.64
CA PRO A 260 12.79 4.42 -14.55
C PRO A 260 13.20 5.33 -13.36
N GLU A 261 12.32 6.22 -12.91
CA GLU A 261 12.54 7.08 -11.72
C GLU A 261 12.66 6.30 -10.42
N PHE A 262 12.25 5.02 -10.41
CA PHE A 262 12.39 4.17 -9.25
C PHE A 262 13.86 3.99 -8.83
N ALA A 263 14.82 4.15 -9.76
CA ALA A 263 16.24 4.14 -9.42
C ALA A 263 16.64 5.28 -8.45
N THR A 264 16.04 6.46 -8.60
CA THR A 264 16.25 7.57 -7.66
C THR A 264 15.63 7.26 -6.31
N VAL A 265 14.47 6.60 -6.29
CA VAL A 265 13.80 6.17 -5.04
C VAL A 265 14.67 5.16 -4.29
N LEU A 266 15.21 4.15 -4.98
CA LEU A 266 16.07 3.14 -4.35
C LEU A 266 17.43 3.69 -3.90
N ALA A 267 17.95 4.73 -4.54
CA ALA A 267 19.20 5.37 -4.08
C ALA A 267 19.09 5.97 -2.66
N GLU A 268 17.87 6.22 -2.18
CA GLU A 268 17.62 6.66 -0.80
C GLU A 268 17.46 5.49 0.19
N PHE A 269 17.36 4.25 -0.30
CA PHE A 269 17.13 3.09 0.55
C PHE A 269 18.47 2.60 1.13
N PRO A 270 18.47 2.00 2.34
CA PRO A 270 19.68 1.45 2.91
C PRO A 270 20.19 0.28 2.06
N SER A 271 21.51 0.24 1.85
CA SER A 271 22.20 -0.86 1.17
C SER A 271 21.95 -2.18 1.90
N LEU A 272 21.67 -3.25 1.13
CA LEU A 272 21.52 -4.60 1.66
C LEU A 272 22.80 -5.09 2.34
N ALA A 273 23.96 -4.87 1.72
CA ALA A 273 25.26 -5.20 2.26
C ALA A 273 25.53 -4.42 3.55
N GLY A 274 25.20 -3.11 3.58
CA GLY A 274 25.33 -2.28 4.77
C GLY A 274 24.42 -2.76 5.93
N MET A 275 23.16 -3.10 5.63
CA MET A 275 22.25 -3.69 6.61
C MET A 275 22.78 -5.02 7.14
N ALA A 276 23.26 -5.90 6.26
CA ALA A 276 23.79 -7.20 6.64
C ALA A 276 25.03 -7.07 7.52
N GLU A 277 25.97 -6.17 7.18
CA GLU A 277 27.16 -5.90 7.98
C GLU A 277 26.80 -5.34 9.37
N ALA A 278 25.82 -4.44 9.46
CA ALA A 278 25.44 -3.79 10.71
C ALA A 278 24.97 -4.75 11.82
N ILE A 279 24.41 -5.91 11.44
CA ILE A 279 23.91 -6.93 12.37
C ILE A 279 24.60 -8.29 12.20
N GLY A 280 25.59 -8.42 11.30
CA GLY A 280 26.23 -9.69 11.00
C GLY A 280 25.31 -10.73 10.35
N ALA A 281 24.32 -10.28 9.57
CA ALA A 281 23.33 -11.16 8.94
C ALA A 281 23.84 -11.85 7.67
N ARG A 282 23.29 -13.03 7.38
CA ARG A 282 23.22 -13.56 6.01
C ARG A 282 21.95 -13.09 5.32
N ALA A 283 21.98 -12.96 4.00
CA ALA A 283 20.82 -12.60 3.19
C ALA A 283 20.33 -13.81 2.37
N GLU A 284 19.03 -14.08 2.41
CA GLU A 284 18.40 -15.15 1.63
C GLU A 284 17.31 -14.57 0.71
N PRO A 285 17.21 -15.00 -0.57
CA PRO A 285 16.16 -14.53 -1.46
C PRO A 285 14.79 -15.03 -0.99
N VAL A 286 13.78 -14.16 -1.11
CA VAL A 286 12.37 -14.48 -0.82
C VAL A 286 11.54 -14.32 -2.10
N PRO A 287 11.26 -15.42 -2.82
CA PRO A 287 10.44 -15.34 -4.02
C PRO A 287 9.03 -14.82 -3.71
N VAL A 288 8.52 -13.91 -4.53
CA VAL A 288 7.16 -13.37 -4.45
C VAL A 288 6.23 -14.30 -5.21
N PRO A 289 5.24 -14.93 -4.54
CA PRO A 289 4.28 -15.80 -5.23
C PRO A 289 3.42 -15.04 -6.24
N TRP A 290 2.96 -15.69 -7.31
CA TRP A 290 2.18 -15.03 -8.35
C TRP A 290 0.83 -14.48 -7.86
N ASP A 291 0.24 -15.18 -6.88
CA ASP A 291 -1.01 -14.85 -6.18
C ASP A 291 -0.73 -14.22 -4.81
N CYS A 292 0.42 -13.55 -4.65
CA CYS A 292 0.83 -12.89 -3.40
C CYS A 292 -0.36 -12.14 -2.77
N ALA A 293 -0.69 -12.52 -1.54
CA ALA A 293 -1.79 -11.92 -0.81
C ALA A 293 -1.42 -10.53 -0.28
N ASP A 294 -0.16 -10.32 0.09
CA ASP A 294 0.34 -9.03 0.56
C ASP A 294 0.44 -8.08 -0.64
N GLY A 295 -0.30 -6.97 -0.63
CA GLY A 295 -0.22 -5.92 -1.65
C GLY A 295 1.07 -5.11 -1.64
N LEU A 296 2.22 -5.75 -1.40
CA LEU A 296 3.56 -5.18 -1.55
C LEU A 296 3.80 -4.73 -3.00
N PHE A 297 4.82 -3.90 -3.22
CA PHE A 297 5.03 -3.21 -4.50
C PHE A 297 5.13 -4.17 -5.69
N GLU A 298 5.70 -5.35 -5.48
CA GLU A 298 5.95 -6.42 -6.45
C GLU A 298 4.81 -7.46 -6.56
N ALA A 299 3.76 -7.36 -5.74
CA ALA A 299 2.79 -8.43 -5.49
C ALA A 299 1.96 -8.87 -6.72
N TYR A 300 1.86 -8.00 -7.70
CA TYR A 300 1.04 -8.20 -8.89
C TYR A 300 1.88 -8.38 -10.15
N TRP A 301 3.10 -8.91 -10.01
CA TRP A 301 4.03 -9.12 -11.13
C TRP A 301 3.47 -10.00 -12.25
N ARG A 302 2.55 -10.93 -11.96
CA ARG A 302 1.82 -11.73 -12.98
C ARG A 302 0.39 -11.24 -13.24
N ARG A 303 -0.01 -10.13 -12.61
CA ARG A 303 -1.36 -9.53 -12.65
C ARG A 303 -1.26 -8.03 -12.97
N PRO A 304 -0.64 -7.64 -14.10
CA PRO A 304 -0.26 -6.26 -14.40
C PRO A 304 -1.44 -5.26 -14.36
N GLU A 305 -2.65 -5.71 -14.70
CA GLU A 305 -3.88 -4.92 -14.64
C GLU A 305 -4.18 -4.35 -13.25
N ALA A 306 -3.69 -4.99 -12.19
CA ALA A 306 -3.86 -4.52 -10.81
C ALA A 306 -3.22 -3.14 -10.61
N TYR A 307 -2.07 -2.86 -11.24
CA TYR A 307 -1.41 -1.55 -11.14
C TYR A 307 -2.16 -0.43 -11.85
N LEU A 308 -3.22 -0.71 -12.62
CA LEU A 308 -4.12 0.32 -13.15
C LEU A 308 -5.14 0.81 -12.11
N ALA A 309 -5.37 0.05 -11.04
CA ALA A 309 -6.25 0.44 -9.94
C ALA A 309 -5.54 1.39 -8.97
N GLU A 310 -6.19 2.49 -8.61
CA GLU A 310 -5.57 3.49 -7.73
C GLU A 310 -5.32 2.92 -6.33
N HIS A 311 -6.25 2.14 -5.78
CA HIS A 311 -6.10 1.57 -4.44
C HIS A 311 -4.88 0.63 -4.32
N VAL A 312 -4.50 -0.07 -5.40
CA VAL A 312 -3.27 -0.87 -5.47
C VAL A 312 -2.03 0.03 -5.44
N ARG A 313 -2.02 1.12 -6.20
CA ARG A 313 -0.88 2.04 -6.20
C ARG A 313 -0.71 2.79 -4.88
N ARG A 314 -1.81 3.14 -4.21
CA ARG A 314 -1.76 3.77 -2.88
C ARG A 314 -1.28 2.84 -1.77
N ALA A 315 -1.20 1.53 -2.04
CA ALA A 315 -0.65 0.52 -1.14
C ALA A 315 0.89 0.48 -1.09
N ALA A 316 1.57 1.27 -1.90
CA ALA A 316 3.03 1.28 -1.98
C ALA A 316 3.56 2.73 -2.00
N SER A 317 4.50 3.02 -1.10
CA SER A 317 5.12 4.33 -0.92
C SER A 317 5.84 4.83 -2.18
N VAL A 318 6.29 3.91 -3.03
CA VAL A 318 6.95 4.18 -4.32
C VAL A 318 6.14 5.14 -5.18
N TRP A 319 4.83 4.93 -5.30
CA TRP A 319 3.97 5.75 -6.16
C TRP A 319 3.85 7.19 -5.66
N THR A 320 3.87 7.39 -4.35
CA THR A 320 3.92 8.74 -3.74
C THR A 320 5.27 9.40 -4.02
N LYS A 321 6.37 8.65 -3.92
CA LYS A 321 7.73 9.18 -4.14
C LYS A 321 8.01 9.59 -5.60
N VAL A 322 7.56 8.80 -6.58
CA VAL A 322 7.78 9.14 -8.01
C VAL A 322 6.89 10.30 -8.49
N GLY A 323 5.83 10.61 -7.75
CA GLY A 323 4.97 11.75 -8.01
C GLY A 323 3.86 11.50 -9.05
N PRO A 324 2.84 12.36 -9.08
CA PRO A 324 1.59 12.11 -9.79
C PRO A 324 1.72 12.23 -11.32
N GLU A 325 2.67 13.02 -11.84
CA GLU A 325 2.97 13.09 -13.28
C GLU A 325 3.53 11.76 -13.80
N VAL A 326 4.51 11.20 -13.08
CA VAL A 326 5.15 9.92 -13.40
C VAL A 326 4.13 8.79 -13.29
N GLU A 327 3.33 8.78 -12.22
CA GLU A 327 2.25 7.81 -12.05
C GLU A 327 1.28 7.84 -13.25
N ARG A 328 0.79 9.01 -13.65
CA ARG A 328 -0.13 9.14 -14.79
C ARG A 328 0.48 8.67 -16.11
N ARG A 329 1.80 8.87 -16.30
CA ARG A 329 2.52 8.37 -17.48
C ARG A 329 2.57 6.85 -17.44
N ALA A 330 3.07 6.27 -16.34
CA ALA A 330 3.23 4.83 -16.18
C ALA A 330 1.90 4.07 -16.35
N VAL A 331 0.82 4.55 -15.71
CA VAL A 331 -0.52 3.94 -15.81
C VAL A 331 -1.06 3.98 -17.24
N ARG A 332 -0.84 5.10 -17.96
CA ARG A 332 -1.27 5.22 -19.36
C ARG A 332 -0.51 4.26 -20.25
N SER A 333 0.83 4.28 -20.18
CA SER A 333 1.69 3.40 -20.97
C SER A 333 1.42 1.92 -20.70
N LEU A 334 1.24 1.54 -19.44
CA LEU A 334 0.85 0.18 -19.08
C LEU A 334 -0.52 -0.18 -19.65
N GLY A 335 -1.51 0.71 -19.54
CA GLY A 335 -2.83 0.51 -20.11
C GLY A 335 -2.80 0.29 -21.63
N ASP A 336 -1.99 1.08 -22.36
CA ASP A 336 -1.83 0.96 -23.81
C ASP A 336 -1.14 -0.36 -24.21
N ASP A 337 -0.14 -0.81 -23.45
CA ASP A 337 0.56 -2.08 -23.69
C ASP A 337 -0.29 -3.30 -23.33
N LEU A 338 -1.12 -3.22 -22.29
CA LEU A 338 -2.09 -4.26 -21.95
C LEU A 338 -3.21 -4.34 -23.01
N GLY A 339 -3.71 -3.20 -23.48
CA GLY A 339 -4.76 -3.14 -24.50
C GLY A 339 -4.30 -3.65 -25.87
N SER A 340 -3.00 -3.56 -26.17
CA SER A 340 -2.41 -4.01 -27.44
C SER A 340 -1.78 -5.41 -27.38
N GLY A 341 -1.60 -6.00 -26.20
CA GLY A 341 -0.93 -7.29 -26.02
C GLY A 341 0.61 -7.22 -25.93
N ARG A 342 1.22 -6.05 -26.17
CA ARG A 342 2.69 -5.87 -26.13
C ARG A 342 3.29 -6.23 -24.77
N TRP A 343 2.57 -5.97 -23.68
CA TRP A 343 3.05 -6.36 -22.35
C TRP A 343 3.22 -7.88 -22.24
N ALA A 344 2.25 -8.65 -22.75
CA ALA A 344 2.26 -10.11 -22.67
C ALA A 344 3.32 -10.72 -23.58
N GLU A 345 3.57 -10.12 -24.75
CA GLU A 345 4.65 -10.52 -25.66
C GLU A 345 6.03 -10.35 -25.00
N ARG A 346 6.27 -9.16 -24.41
CA ARG A 346 7.55 -8.81 -23.77
C ARG A 346 7.83 -9.59 -22.48
N ASN A 347 6.80 -10.02 -21.77
CA ASN A 347 6.89 -10.70 -20.46
C ASN A 347 6.33 -12.13 -20.51
N SER A 348 6.42 -12.78 -21.67
CA SER A 348 5.85 -14.12 -21.89
C SER A 348 6.51 -15.21 -21.04
N ASP A 349 7.76 -14.99 -20.62
CA ASP A 349 8.53 -15.82 -19.70
C ASP A 349 7.92 -15.90 -18.29
N LEU A 350 7.13 -14.89 -17.89
CA LEU A 350 6.48 -14.85 -16.57
C LEU A 350 5.24 -15.75 -16.47
N ALA A 351 4.65 -16.14 -17.61
CA ALA A 351 3.32 -16.74 -17.64
C ALA A 351 3.23 -18.11 -16.95
N GLY A 352 4.34 -18.83 -16.78
CA GLY A 352 4.38 -20.17 -16.15
C GLY A 352 5.02 -20.20 -14.77
N LEU A 353 5.46 -19.06 -14.24
CA LEU A 353 6.16 -19.01 -12.95
C LEU A 353 5.17 -19.01 -11.77
N GLU A 354 5.43 -19.83 -10.76
CA GLU A 354 4.64 -19.85 -9.53
C GLU A 354 5.12 -18.79 -8.52
N ALA A 355 6.40 -18.42 -8.58
CA ALA A 355 7.00 -17.34 -7.81
C ALA A 355 8.18 -16.74 -8.59
N ALA A 356 8.52 -15.49 -8.31
CA ALA A 356 9.63 -14.78 -8.94
C ALA A 356 10.54 -14.13 -7.90
N ASP A 357 11.86 -14.13 -8.15
CA ASP A 357 12.78 -13.29 -7.38
C ASP A 357 12.71 -11.85 -7.92
N LEU A 358 12.07 -10.98 -7.13
CA LEU A 358 11.86 -9.57 -7.46
C LEU A 358 12.68 -8.65 -6.55
N GLY A 359 13.74 -9.18 -5.91
CA GLY A 359 14.63 -8.42 -5.04
C GLY A 359 14.25 -8.44 -3.55
N LEU A 360 13.20 -9.15 -3.15
CA LEU A 360 12.88 -9.34 -1.74
C LEU A 360 13.93 -10.27 -1.09
N ARG A 361 14.42 -9.89 0.09
CA ARG A 361 15.49 -10.57 0.84
C ARG A 361 15.11 -10.70 2.31
N LEU A 362 15.52 -11.79 2.92
CA LEU A 362 15.42 -12.03 4.36
C LEU A 362 16.83 -12.00 4.95
N LEU A 363 17.12 -11.01 5.79
CA LEU A 363 18.33 -10.97 6.60
C LEU A 363 18.09 -11.77 7.87
N ILE A 364 19.03 -12.64 8.20
CA ILE A 364 19.00 -13.49 9.40
C ILE A 364 20.36 -13.36 10.11
N ALA A 365 20.35 -12.80 11.32
CA ALA A 365 21.50 -12.61 12.18
C ALA A 365 21.36 -13.33 13.52
#